data_AF-A0A524D690-F1
#
_entry.id   AF-A0A524D690-F1
#
_cell.length_a   1.000
_cell.length_b   1.000
_cell.length_c   1.000
_cell.angle_alpha   90.00
_cell.angle_beta   90.00
_cell.angle_gamma   90.00
#
_symmetry.space_group_name_H-M   'P 1'
#
loop_
_entity.id
_entity.type
_entity.pdbx_description
1 polymer ?
#
loop_
_entity_poly.entity_id
_entity_poly.type
_entity_poly.pdbx_seq_one_letter_code
_entity_poly.pdbx_strand_id
1 'polypeptide(L)'
;MLFVILSSFDNRLGPKIFLKTPEDVENVYLDQVPLLMDLYREGFFIHEFGNLRTANLIFEIRSPLARGRKELLMISIVSYAENFYLDLNSFKEILQFFTNRLKNIKDLYEGFHCEQLNRGREKFSQLYELMHSFYNNLPSERQLHEKLFSQVLTFKLSSQGKSHILENLRQELNTRRINPASANLGL
;
A
#
# COMPACT_ATOMS: atom_id res chain seq x y z
N MET A 1 -7.84 5.46 6.01
CA MET A 1 -8.00 4.04 5.58
C MET A 1 -7.14 3.80 4.36
N LEU A 2 -6.45 2.65 4.34
CA LEU A 2 -5.58 2.22 3.24
C LEU A 2 -6.25 1.13 2.41
N PHE A 3 -5.91 1.08 1.13
CA PHE A 3 -6.28 0.02 0.20
C PHE A 3 -5.08 -0.40 -0.63
N VAL A 4 -5.11 -1.62 -1.14
CA VAL A 4 -4.11 -2.11 -2.10
C VAL A 4 -4.81 -2.49 -3.40
N ILE A 5 -4.28 -1.99 -4.52
CA ILE A 5 -4.78 -2.29 -5.86
C ILE A 5 -3.64 -2.84 -6.71
N LEU A 6 -3.87 -4.00 -7.32
CA LEU A 6 -3.05 -4.52 -8.39
C LEU A 6 -3.77 -4.25 -9.72
N SER A 7 -3.15 -3.45 -10.56
CA SER A 7 -3.61 -3.16 -11.93
C SER A 7 -2.79 -3.96 -12.94
N SER A 8 -3.43 -4.34 -14.04
CA SER A 8 -2.77 -4.95 -15.19
C SER A 8 -3.09 -4.19 -16.47
N PHE A 9 -2.13 -4.15 -17.39
CA PHE A 9 -2.32 -3.55 -18.70
C PHE A 9 -2.82 -4.59 -19.70
N ASP A 10 -4.06 -4.42 -20.18
CA ASP A 10 -4.62 -5.23 -21.26
C ASP A 10 -4.36 -4.56 -22.61
N ASN A 11 -3.70 -5.25 -23.53
CA ASN A 11 -3.38 -4.69 -24.85
C ASN A 11 -4.59 -4.31 -25.70
N ARG A 12 -5.81 -4.79 -25.36
CA ARG A 12 -7.05 -4.47 -26.08
C ARG A 12 -7.91 -3.46 -25.33
N LEU A 13 -7.98 -3.58 -24.00
CA LEU A 13 -8.89 -2.78 -23.17
C LEU A 13 -8.19 -1.62 -22.45
N GLY A 14 -6.86 -1.58 -22.43
CA GLY A 14 -6.07 -0.63 -21.65
C GLY A 14 -5.85 -1.10 -20.20
N PRO A 15 -5.41 -0.21 -19.32
CA PRO A 15 -5.14 -0.55 -17.93
C PRO A 15 -6.44 -0.78 -17.15
N LYS A 16 -6.46 -1.81 -16.31
CA LYS A 16 -7.62 -2.19 -15.51
C LYS A 16 -7.23 -2.65 -14.12
N ILE A 17 -8.16 -2.52 -13.16
CA ILE A 17 -8.02 -3.15 -11.85
C ILE A 17 -8.11 -4.67 -12.05
N PHE A 18 -7.08 -5.39 -11.59
CA PHE A 18 -7.06 -6.84 -11.60
C PHE A 18 -7.48 -7.42 -10.24
N LEU A 19 -6.92 -6.89 -9.15
CA LEU A 19 -7.29 -7.23 -7.78
C LEU A 19 -7.32 -5.96 -6.92
N LYS A 20 -8.22 -5.94 -5.94
CA LYS A 20 -8.29 -4.89 -4.91
C LYS A 20 -8.49 -5.52 -3.53
N THR A 21 -7.90 -4.91 -2.51
CA THR A 21 -8.01 -5.36 -1.13
C THR A 21 -8.16 -4.15 -0.19
N PRO A 22 -9.24 -4.09 0.63
CA PRO A 22 -10.39 -5.01 0.67
C PRO A 22 -11.21 -5.03 -0.64
N GLU A 23 -12.01 -6.08 -0.85
CA GLU A 23 -12.78 -6.30 -2.09
C GLU A 23 -14.04 -5.44 -2.18
N ASP A 24 -14.59 -5.07 -1.03
CA ASP A 24 -15.83 -4.32 -0.84
C ASP A 24 -15.62 -2.80 -0.90
N VAL A 25 -14.40 -2.34 -1.22
CA VAL A 25 -14.12 -0.91 -1.34
C VAL A 25 -14.79 -0.37 -2.60
N GLU A 26 -15.81 0.46 -2.39
CA GLU A 26 -16.47 1.24 -3.42
C GLU A 26 -15.99 2.69 -3.36
N ASN A 27 -15.33 3.14 -4.44
CA ASN A 27 -15.01 4.54 -4.61
C ASN A 27 -14.83 4.86 -6.11
N VAL A 28 -15.55 5.89 -6.57
CA VAL A 28 -15.65 6.31 -7.98
C VAL A 28 -14.28 6.67 -8.58
N TYR A 29 -13.33 7.09 -7.76
CA TYR A 29 -12.00 7.49 -8.20
C TYR A 29 -11.01 6.31 -8.29
N LEU A 30 -11.34 5.11 -7.78
CA LEU A 30 -10.43 3.96 -7.88
C LEU A 30 -10.20 3.50 -9.31
N ASP A 31 -11.21 3.64 -10.17
CA ASP A 31 -11.11 3.30 -11.60
C ASP A 31 -10.14 4.22 -12.35
N GLN A 32 -9.73 5.34 -11.75
CA GLN A 32 -8.70 6.21 -12.31
C GLN A 32 -7.29 5.74 -11.98
N VAL A 33 -7.10 4.90 -10.95
CA VAL A 33 -5.78 4.42 -10.53
C VAL A 33 -5.07 3.67 -11.67
N PRO A 34 -5.69 2.70 -12.38
CA PRO A 34 -5.02 2.03 -13.49
C PRO A 34 -4.57 2.98 -14.62
N LEU A 35 -5.30 4.07 -14.86
CA LEU A 35 -4.97 5.04 -15.93
C LEU A 35 -3.59 5.69 -15.73
N LEU A 36 -3.05 5.68 -14.51
CA LEU A 36 -1.70 6.13 -14.23
C LEU A 36 -0.63 5.32 -14.98
N MET A 37 -0.94 4.10 -15.40
CA MET A 37 -0.04 3.27 -16.21
C MET A 37 0.22 3.86 -17.61
N ASP A 38 -0.66 4.71 -18.13
CA ASP A 38 -0.46 5.41 -19.41
C ASP A 38 0.41 6.66 -19.26
N LEU A 39 0.44 7.24 -18.06
CA LEU A 39 1.12 8.51 -17.77
C LEU A 39 2.57 8.30 -17.30
N TYR A 40 2.82 7.20 -16.61
CA TYR A 40 4.11 6.91 -15.97
C TYR A 40 4.80 5.69 -16.58
N ARG A 41 6.13 5.67 -16.49
CA ARG A 41 6.97 4.53 -16.87
C ARG A 41 7.24 3.62 -15.67
N GLU A 42 7.92 2.49 -15.92
CA GLU A 42 8.37 1.59 -14.85
C GLU A 42 9.09 2.35 -13.73
N GLY A 43 8.73 2.05 -12.48
CA GLY A 43 9.29 2.71 -11.30
C GLY A 43 8.25 3.14 -10.27
N PHE A 44 8.77 3.62 -9.14
CA PHE A 44 7.96 4.14 -8.04
C PHE A 44 7.59 5.60 -8.27
N PHE A 45 6.35 5.96 -7.99
CA PHE A 45 5.88 7.34 -8.01
C PHE A 45 4.69 7.54 -7.07
N ILE A 46 4.48 8.79 -6.69
CA ILE A 46 3.31 9.21 -5.93
C ILE A 46 2.42 10.02 -6.85
N HIS A 47 1.11 9.82 -6.74
CA HIS A 47 0.13 10.61 -7.46
C HIS A 47 -0.99 11.05 -6.51
N GLU A 48 -1.48 12.27 -6.70
CA GLU A 48 -2.56 12.83 -5.89
C GLU A 48 -3.61 13.40 -6.84
N PHE A 49 -4.87 12.99 -6.64
CA PHE A 49 -5.99 13.44 -7.46
C PHE A 49 -7.27 13.45 -6.61
N GLY A 50 -7.90 14.62 -6.54
CA GLY A 50 -9.04 14.85 -5.66
C GLY A 50 -8.69 14.57 -4.19
N ASN A 51 -9.43 13.66 -3.56
CA ASN A 51 -9.21 13.22 -2.20
C ASN A 51 -8.42 11.90 -2.10
N LEU A 52 -7.81 11.43 -3.19
CA LEU A 52 -6.97 10.24 -3.20
C LEU A 52 -5.50 10.60 -3.33
N ARG A 53 -4.69 9.90 -2.54
CA ARG A 53 -3.23 9.91 -2.62
C ARG A 53 -2.76 8.46 -2.83
N THR A 54 -1.91 8.23 -3.80
CA THR A 54 -1.47 6.88 -4.17
C THR A 54 0.05 6.77 -4.17
N ALA A 55 0.57 5.70 -3.57
CA ALA A 55 1.95 5.25 -3.73
C ALA A 55 1.95 4.08 -4.71
N ASN A 56 2.55 4.28 -5.88
CA ASN A 56 2.44 3.36 -7.00
C ASN A 56 3.81 2.82 -7.37
N LEU A 57 3.86 1.58 -7.86
CA LEU A 57 5.03 0.98 -8.46
C LEU A 57 4.62 0.22 -9.72
N ILE A 58 5.02 0.72 -10.89
CA ILE A 58 4.89 0.02 -12.16
C ILE A 58 6.07 -0.94 -12.32
N PHE A 59 5.80 -2.16 -12.76
CA PHE A 59 6.79 -3.22 -12.96
C PHE A 59 6.33 -4.22 -14.01
N GLU A 60 7.27 -5.00 -14.54
CA GLU A 60 6.98 -6.06 -15.51
C GLU A 60 7.20 -7.46 -14.91
N ILE A 61 6.39 -8.43 -15.34
CA ILE A 61 6.63 -9.86 -15.11
C ILE A 61 6.76 -10.60 -16.45
N ARG A 62 7.53 -11.69 -16.49
CA ARG A 62 7.65 -12.51 -17.70
C ARG A 62 6.34 -13.23 -17.99
N SER A 63 5.84 -13.11 -19.21
CA SER A 63 4.64 -13.80 -19.69
C SER A 63 4.80 -14.22 -21.15
N PRO A 64 4.86 -15.53 -21.44
CA PRO A 64 4.88 -16.03 -22.81
C PRO A 64 3.67 -15.63 -23.66
N LEU A 65 2.55 -15.28 -23.03
CA LEU A 65 1.29 -14.93 -23.70
C LEU A 65 1.19 -13.44 -24.04
N ALA A 66 1.95 -12.60 -23.34
CA ALA A 66 1.95 -11.16 -23.60
C ALA A 66 2.77 -10.79 -24.84
N ARG A 67 2.36 -9.72 -25.53
CA ARG A 67 3.16 -9.08 -26.57
C ARG A 67 4.46 -8.57 -25.95
N GLY A 68 5.61 -8.86 -26.58
CA GLY A 68 6.92 -8.55 -26.00
C GLY A 68 7.35 -9.49 -24.85
N ARG A 69 6.58 -10.56 -24.59
CA ARG A 69 6.83 -11.59 -23.56
C ARG A 69 6.82 -11.08 -22.11
N LYS A 70 6.12 -9.97 -21.86
CA LYS A 70 6.03 -9.34 -20.53
C LYS A 70 4.63 -8.78 -20.27
N GLU A 71 4.07 -9.02 -19.09
CA GLU A 71 2.90 -8.28 -18.61
C GLU A 71 3.38 -7.01 -17.91
N LEU A 72 2.73 -5.87 -18.21
CA LEU A 72 2.92 -4.63 -17.46
C LEU A 72 1.89 -4.58 -16.33
N LEU A 73 2.37 -4.39 -15.10
CA LEU A 73 1.57 -4.38 -13.88
C LEU A 73 1.87 -3.13 -13.07
N MET A 74 0.93 -2.77 -12.19
CA MET A 74 1.13 -1.71 -11.21
C MET A 74 0.50 -2.09 -9.88
N ILE A 75 1.29 -2.03 -8.81
CA ILE A 75 0.80 -2.14 -7.44
C ILE A 75 0.65 -0.74 -6.85
N SER A 76 -0.49 -0.48 -6.21
CA SER A 76 -0.82 0.84 -5.67
C SER A 76 -1.31 0.70 -4.24
N ILE A 77 -0.74 1.47 -3.32
CA ILE A 77 -1.32 1.73 -2.00
C ILE A 77 -2.09 3.03 -2.11
N VAL A 78 -3.39 2.97 -1.85
CA VAL A 78 -4.30 4.10 -1.94
C VAL A 78 -4.68 4.55 -0.54
N SER A 79 -4.63 5.86 -0.31
CA SER A 79 -5.05 6.49 0.93
C SER A 79 -5.95 7.69 0.63
N TYR A 80 -6.92 7.93 1.51
CA TYR A 80 -7.68 9.19 1.48
C TYR A 80 -6.85 10.37 2.00
N ALA A 81 -7.01 11.53 1.39
CA ALA A 81 -6.28 12.76 1.68
C ALA A 81 -6.44 13.23 3.14
N GLU A 82 -7.55 12.86 3.79
CA GLU A 82 -7.78 13.11 5.22
C GLU A 82 -6.69 12.51 6.12
N ASN A 83 -5.92 11.53 5.63
CA ASN A 83 -4.75 10.97 6.31
C ASN A 83 -3.49 11.81 6.03
N PHE A 84 -3.54 13.10 6.36
CA PHE A 84 -2.48 14.08 6.07
C PHE A 84 -1.08 13.69 6.62
N TYR A 85 -1.02 12.84 7.64
CA TYR A 85 0.23 12.42 8.29
C TYR A 85 0.91 11.21 7.65
N LEU A 86 0.31 10.63 6.61
CA LEU A 86 0.87 9.47 5.92
C LEU A 86 1.95 9.91 4.92
N ASP A 87 3.21 9.57 5.20
CA ASP A 87 4.29 9.71 4.23
C ASP A 87 4.26 8.53 3.23
N LEU A 88 3.73 8.80 2.04
CA LEU A 88 3.63 7.80 0.98
C LEU A 88 4.99 7.33 0.44
N ASN A 89 6.07 8.10 0.62
CA ASN A 89 7.41 7.67 0.21
C ASN A 89 7.90 6.48 1.03
N SER A 90 7.44 6.35 2.27
CA SER A 90 7.78 5.23 3.15
C SER A 90 7.34 3.86 2.60
N PHE A 91 6.40 3.84 1.64
CA PHE A 91 5.94 2.61 1.00
C PHE A 91 6.82 2.12 -0.15
N LYS A 92 7.83 2.89 -0.59
CA LYS A 92 8.65 2.50 -1.73
C LYS A 92 9.32 1.14 -1.53
N GLU A 93 9.98 0.95 -0.39
CA GLU A 93 10.73 -0.28 -0.11
C GLU A 93 9.81 -1.50 0.04
N ILE A 94 8.65 -1.34 0.69
CA ILE A 94 7.70 -2.44 0.89
C ILE A 94 7.02 -2.84 -0.43
N LEU A 95 6.73 -1.87 -1.32
CA LEU A 95 6.25 -2.15 -2.68
C LEU A 95 7.32 -2.86 -3.53
N GLN A 96 8.59 -2.43 -3.43
CA GLN A 96 9.69 -3.11 -4.10
C GLN A 96 9.87 -4.55 -3.59
N PHE A 97 9.78 -4.77 -2.29
CA PHE A 97 9.82 -6.11 -1.71
C PHE A 97 8.68 -6.98 -2.22
N PHE A 98 7.46 -6.46 -2.23
CA PHE A 98 6.28 -7.18 -2.72
C PHE A 98 6.37 -7.52 -4.21
N THR A 99 6.76 -6.57 -5.05
CA THR A 99 6.92 -6.81 -6.50
C THR A 99 8.03 -7.81 -6.79
N ASN A 100 9.13 -7.81 -6.03
CA ASN A 100 10.16 -8.84 -6.12
C ASN A 100 9.61 -10.23 -5.77
N ARG A 101 8.75 -10.35 -4.74
CA ARG A 101 8.07 -11.62 -4.43
C ARG A 101 7.20 -12.08 -5.59
N LEU A 102 6.41 -11.19 -6.19
CA LEU A 102 5.60 -11.51 -7.37
C LEU A 102 6.45 -11.99 -8.55
N LYS A 103 7.53 -11.28 -8.88
CA LYS A 103 8.45 -11.63 -9.98
C LYS A 103 9.09 -13.01 -9.82
N ASN A 104 9.23 -13.49 -8.58
CA ASN A 104 9.82 -14.79 -8.26
C ASN A 104 8.81 -15.96 -8.25
N ILE A 105 7.51 -15.69 -8.38
CA ILE A 105 6.52 -16.77 -8.51
C ILE A 105 6.60 -17.31 -9.94
N LYS A 106 7.06 -18.55 -10.06
CA LYS A 106 7.14 -19.24 -11.34
C LYS A 106 5.76 -19.31 -11.98
N ASP A 107 5.71 -18.95 -13.27
CA ASP A 107 4.52 -18.96 -14.11
C ASP A 107 3.34 -18.15 -13.53
N LEU A 108 3.62 -17.08 -12.76
CA LEU A 108 2.58 -16.21 -12.19
C LEU A 108 1.64 -15.63 -13.24
N TYR A 109 2.16 -15.40 -14.46
CA TYR A 109 1.37 -14.85 -15.57
C TYR A 109 0.09 -15.67 -15.84
N GLU A 110 0.08 -16.97 -15.54
CA GLU A 110 -1.09 -17.82 -15.77
C GLU A 110 -2.29 -17.40 -14.91
N GLY A 111 -2.05 -16.76 -13.75
CA GLY A 111 -3.11 -16.21 -12.91
C GLY A 111 -3.90 -15.09 -13.57
N PHE A 112 -3.29 -14.33 -14.48
CA PHE A 112 -3.97 -13.28 -15.25
C PHE A 112 -4.80 -13.83 -16.42
N HIS A 113 -4.59 -15.10 -16.77
CA HIS A 113 -5.28 -15.82 -17.85
C HIS A 113 -6.03 -17.03 -17.29
N CYS A 114 -6.63 -16.89 -16.10
CA CYS A 114 -7.08 -18.02 -15.28
C CYS A 114 -8.16 -18.89 -15.93
N GLU A 115 -8.99 -18.31 -16.80
CA GLU A 115 -10.04 -19.03 -17.54
C GLU A 115 -9.50 -19.79 -18.77
N GLN A 116 -8.27 -19.51 -19.20
CA GLN A 116 -7.69 -20.07 -20.43
C GLN A 116 -6.65 -21.15 -20.17
N LEU A 117 -6.13 -21.25 -18.94
CA LEU A 117 -4.98 -22.10 -18.60
C LEU A 117 -5.28 -23.04 -17.44
N ASN A 118 -4.80 -24.27 -17.56
CA ASN A 118 -5.07 -25.34 -16.58
C ASN A 118 -4.64 -24.99 -15.15
N ARG A 119 -3.49 -24.32 -14.96
CA ARG A 119 -3.01 -23.88 -13.63
C ARG A 119 -3.41 -22.45 -13.29
N GLY A 120 -4.21 -21.82 -14.14
CA GLY A 120 -4.58 -20.42 -14.01
C GLY A 120 -5.31 -20.11 -12.69
N ARG A 121 -6.23 -20.98 -12.27
CA ARG A 121 -6.93 -20.84 -10.98
C ARG A 121 -6.00 -20.97 -9.77
N GLU A 122 -5.04 -21.90 -9.82
CA GLU A 122 -4.03 -22.08 -8.77
C GLU A 122 -3.16 -20.82 -8.63
N LYS A 123 -2.71 -20.26 -9.76
CA LYS A 123 -1.87 -19.06 -9.78
C LYS A 123 -2.63 -17.81 -9.38
N PHE A 124 -3.90 -17.71 -9.76
CA PHE A 124 -4.79 -16.67 -9.27
C PHE A 124 -4.94 -16.74 -7.74
N SER A 125 -5.16 -17.93 -7.17
CA SER A 125 -5.26 -18.12 -5.72
C SER A 125 -3.97 -17.71 -5.00
N GLN A 126 -2.80 -18.10 -5.52
CA GLN A 126 -1.50 -17.69 -4.96
C GLN A 126 -1.33 -16.16 -4.97
N LEU A 127 -1.71 -15.52 -6.07
CA LEU A 127 -1.66 -14.06 -6.22
C LEU A 127 -2.61 -13.37 -5.23
N TYR A 128 -3.83 -13.89 -5.11
CA TYR A 128 -4.86 -13.40 -4.21
C TYR A 128 -4.42 -13.48 -2.75
N GLU A 129 -3.92 -14.64 -2.30
CA GLU A 129 -3.39 -14.83 -0.95
C GLU A 129 -2.21 -13.90 -0.66
N LEU A 130 -1.32 -13.71 -1.64
CA LEU A 130 -0.18 -12.80 -1.48
C LEU A 130 -0.63 -11.34 -1.33
N MET A 131 -1.62 -10.91 -2.12
CA MET A 131 -2.21 -9.57 -2.02
C MET A 131 -2.86 -9.33 -0.65
N HIS A 132 -3.65 -10.29 -0.16
CA HIS A 132 -4.26 -10.23 1.17
C HIS A 132 -3.22 -10.22 2.28
N SER A 133 -2.21 -11.10 2.19
CA SER A 133 -1.10 -11.12 3.13
C SER A 133 -0.36 -9.77 3.15
N PHE A 134 -0.09 -9.19 1.98
CA PHE A 134 0.55 -7.88 1.88
C PHE A 134 -0.28 -6.79 2.54
N TYR A 135 -1.57 -6.71 2.23
CA TYR A 135 -2.50 -5.75 2.84
C TYR A 135 -2.53 -5.87 4.37
N ASN A 136 -2.66 -7.09 4.90
CA ASN A 136 -2.71 -7.35 6.34
C ASN A 136 -1.39 -7.03 7.08
N ASN A 137 -0.28 -6.98 6.35
CA ASN A 137 1.04 -6.62 6.88
C ASN A 137 1.40 -5.15 6.64
N LEU A 138 0.53 -4.36 6.00
CA LEU A 138 0.77 -2.93 5.89
C LEU A 138 0.76 -2.31 7.29
N PRO A 139 1.70 -1.39 7.58
CA PRO A 139 1.70 -0.70 8.85
C PRO A 139 0.38 0.06 9.00
N SER A 140 -0.28 -0.14 10.14
CA SER A 140 -1.49 0.63 10.47
C SER A 140 -1.14 2.12 10.56
N GLU A 141 -2.09 3.00 10.24
CA GLU A 141 -1.93 4.46 10.38
C GLU A 141 -1.39 4.86 11.76
N ARG A 142 -1.78 4.11 12.81
CA ARG A 142 -1.32 4.28 14.19
C ARG A 142 0.18 4.02 14.36
N GLN A 143 0.72 2.95 13.77
CA GLN A 143 2.14 2.61 13.86
C GLN A 143 3.02 3.62 13.13
N LEU A 144 2.53 4.19 12.03
CA LEU A 144 3.22 5.25 11.30
C LEU A 144 3.24 6.56 12.11
N HIS A 145 2.13 6.90 12.75
CA HIS A 145 2.05 8.07 13.65
C HIS A 145 2.96 7.94 14.88
N GLU A 146 3.00 6.79 15.55
CA GLU A 146 3.87 6.56 16.71
C GLU A 146 5.37 6.66 16.36
N LYS A 147 5.76 6.23 15.14
CA LYS A 147 7.14 6.36 14.64
C LYS A 147 7.51 7.81 14.34
N LEU A 148 6.63 8.59 13.72
CA LEU A 148 6.87 10.02 13.43
C LEU A 148 6.89 10.87 14.71
N PHE A 149 5.95 10.63 15.63
CA PHE A 149 5.89 11.34 16.91
C PHE A 149 7.14 11.09 17.76
N SER A 150 7.60 9.84 17.84
CA SER A 150 8.83 9.49 18.56
C SER A 150 10.08 10.12 17.93
N GLN A 151 10.18 10.17 16.59
CA GLN A 151 11.30 10.84 15.92
C GLN A 151 11.32 12.35 16.20
N VAL A 152 10.18 13.05 16.06
CA VAL A 152 10.10 14.51 16.30
C VAL A 152 10.44 14.87 17.75
N LEU A 153 9.97 14.09 18.73
CA LEU A 153 10.34 14.26 20.14
C LEU A 153 11.85 14.05 20.37
N THR A 154 12.45 13.08 19.70
CA THR A 154 13.87 12.76 19.86
C THR A 154 14.78 13.85 19.28
N PHE A 155 14.34 14.53 18.22
CA PHE A 155 15.06 15.66 17.61
C PHE A 155 14.88 16.98 18.39
N LYS A 156 13.75 17.20 19.07
CA LYS A 156 13.49 18.43 19.85
C LYS A 156 13.96 18.40 21.30
N LEU A 157 14.15 17.22 21.90
CA LEU A 157 14.70 17.12 23.26
C LEU A 157 16.23 17.13 23.20
N SER A 158 16.87 18.03 23.96
CA SER A 158 18.31 18.07 24.15
C SER A 158 18.82 16.79 24.86
N SER A 159 20.13 16.58 24.90
CA SER A 159 20.80 15.30 25.21
C SER A 159 20.61 14.74 26.63
N GLN A 160 19.89 15.42 27.53
CA GLN A 160 19.64 14.94 28.89
C GLN A 160 18.13 14.74 29.14
N GLY A 161 17.76 13.57 29.69
CA GLY A 161 16.37 13.27 30.11
C GLY A 161 15.47 12.58 29.08
N LYS A 162 15.96 12.27 27.87
CA LYS A 162 15.18 11.68 26.76
C LYS A 162 14.39 10.44 27.15
N SER A 163 15.05 9.48 27.79
CA SER A 163 14.41 8.21 28.16
C SER A 163 13.29 8.41 29.18
N HIS A 164 13.45 9.37 30.10
CA HIS A 164 12.48 9.60 31.16
C HIS A 164 11.23 10.34 30.65
N ILE A 165 11.42 11.29 29.72
CA ILE A 165 10.31 12.00 29.07
C ILE A 165 9.54 11.06 28.14
N LEU A 166 10.24 10.22 27.37
CA LEU A 166 9.60 9.22 26.51
C LEU A 166 8.81 8.19 27.33
N GLU A 167 9.34 7.76 28.46
CA GLU A 167 8.66 6.81 29.34
C GLU A 167 7.41 7.43 29.99
N ASN A 168 7.51 8.67 30.47
CA ASN A 168 6.36 9.38 31.05
C ASN A 168 5.26 9.64 30.01
N LEU A 169 5.62 10.05 28.79
CA LEU A 169 4.66 10.23 27.69
C LEU A 169 3.99 8.92 27.27
N ARG A 170 4.76 7.81 27.22
CA ARG A 170 4.20 6.48 26.95
C ARG A 170 3.20 6.07 28.01
N GLN A 171 3.51 6.32 29.28
CA GLN A 171 2.59 6.05 30.38
C GLN A 171 1.32 6.90 30.26
N GLU A 172 1.43 8.20 30.05
CA GLU A 172 0.29 9.12 29.96
C GLU A 172 -0.65 8.81 28.78
N LEU A 173 -0.09 8.47 27.62
CA LEU A 173 -0.85 8.02 26.45
C LEU A 173 -1.57 6.70 26.71
N ASN A 174 -1.00 5.81 27.53
CA ASN A 174 -1.65 4.58 27.95
C ASN A 174 -2.73 4.81 29.01
N THR A 175 -2.57 5.78 29.93
CA THR A 175 -3.60 6.11 30.93
C THR A 175 -4.83 6.74 30.27
N ARG A 176 -4.65 7.62 29.27
CA ARG A 176 -5.77 8.19 28.49
C ARG A 176 -6.51 7.15 27.64
N ARG A 177 -5.89 6.00 27.33
CA ARG A 177 -6.57 4.86 26.67
C ARG A 177 -7.55 4.13 27.59
N ILE A 178 -7.35 4.18 28.91
CA ILE A 178 -8.15 3.41 29.89
C ILE A 178 -9.32 4.24 30.43
N ASN A 179 -9.22 5.58 30.46
CA ASN A 179 -10.29 6.47 30.87
C ASN A 179 -10.42 7.68 29.92
N PRO A 180 -11.26 7.60 28.86
CA PRO A 180 -11.49 8.73 27.96
C PRO A 180 -12.29 9.88 28.62
N ALA A 181 -12.87 9.68 29.80
CA ALA A 181 -13.75 10.65 30.46
C ALA A 181 -13.04 11.73 31.31
N SER A 182 -11.74 11.63 31.58
CA SER A 182 -11.03 12.60 32.45
C SER A 182 -10.24 13.69 31.70
N ALA A 183 -10.32 13.74 30.36
CA ALA A 183 -9.55 14.72 29.57
C ALA A 183 -10.21 16.11 29.44
N ASN A 184 -11.43 16.31 29.94
CA ASN A 184 -12.09 17.61 29.97
C ASN A 184 -12.30 18.07 31.41
N LEU A 185 -11.28 18.70 32.00
CA LEU A 185 -11.37 19.68 33.08
C LEU A 185 -9.96 20.19 33.35
N GLY A 186 -9.58 21.29 32.69
CA GLY A 186 -8.32 21.96 32.94
C GLY A 186 -7.81 22.79 31.78
N LEU A 187 -8.54 23.86 31.43
CA LEU A 187 -8.07 25.22 31.11
C LEU A 187 -9.27 26.06 30.66
#